data_AF-A0A7D9HA11-F1
#
_entry.id   AF-A0A7D9HA11-F1
#
_cell.length_a   1.000
_cell.length_b   1.000
_cell.length_c   1.000
_cell.angle_alpha   90.00
_cell.angle_beta   90.00
_cell.angle_gamma   90.00
#
_symmetry.space_group_name_H-M   'P 1'
#
loop_
_entity.id
_entity.type
_entity.pdbx_description
1 polymer ?
#
loop_
_entity_poly.entity_id
_entity_poly.type
_entity_poly.pdbx_seq_one_letter_code
_entity_poly.pdbx_strand_id
1 'polypeptide(L)'
;MNLDVNVAAFKAARLFSPFKVNEIQPTAKDVDDLMAFPFLVDEIDHLKAELPAYLALAADVNADVNILEWWKNHSSPGSDSCLPHWSSAVQKVLLVQPSSATAERVFSMLNQSFGEQQQNALEDLVETTIMLQCNKR
;
A
#
# COMPACT_ATOMS: atom_id res chain seq x y z
N MET A 1 -11.82 -8.03 -11.79
CA MET A 1 -11.50 -7.10 -10.69
C MET A 1 -12.10 -5.76 -11.08
N ASN A 2 -13.02 -5.20 -10.27
CA ASN A 2 -13.88 -4.08 -10.66
C ASN A 2 -13.08 -2.77 -10.64
N LEU A 3 -12.97 -2.07 -11.78
CA LEU A 3 -12.09 -0.89 -11.93
C LEU A 3 -12.43 0.21 -10.91
N ASP A 4 -13.71 0.36 -10.59
CA ASP A 4 -14.21 1.37 -9.65
C ASP A 4 -13.68 1.18 -8.22
N VAL A 5 -13.50 -0.06 -7.77
CA VAL A 5 -12.99 -0.38 -6.42
C VAL A 5 -11.52 0.00 -6.30
N ASN A 6 -10.72 -0.24 -7.35
CA ASN A 6 -9.32 0.13 -7.38
C ASN A 6 -9.15 1.66 -7.35
N VAL A 7 -9.93 2.39 -8.14
CA VAL A 7 -9.87 3.86 -8.17
C VAL A 7 -10.25 4.46 -6.81
N ALA A 8 -11.26 3.91 -6.13
CA ALA A 8 -11.64 4.33 -4.78
C ALA A 8 -10.50 4.07 -3.77
N ALA A 9 -9.89 2.88 -3.79
CA ALA A 9 -8.77 2.53 -2.92
C ALA A 9 -7.56 3.46 -3.11
N PHE A 10 -7.20 3.84 -4.34
CA PHE A 10 -6.09 4.79 -4.57
C PHE A 10 -6.43 6.22 -4.14
N LYS A 11 -7.68 6.65 -4.27
CA LYS A 11 -8.12 7.94 -3.75
C LYS A 11 -7.99 7.97 -2.23
N ALA A 12 -8.45 6.91 -1.55
CA ALA A 12 -8.33 6.77 -0.11
C ALA A 12 -6.86 6.65 0.34
N ALA A 13 -6.00 5.97 -0.44
CA ALA A 13 -4.58 5.83 -0.13
C ALA A 13 -3.83 7.17 -0.05
N ARG A 14 -4.36 8.25 -0.62
CA ARG A 14 -3.79 9.60 -0.48
C ARG A 14 -3.73 10.06 0.98
N LEU A 15 -4.59 9.51 1.83
CA LEU A 15 -4.59 9.77 3.28
C LEU A 15 -3.32 9.27 3.97
N PHE A 16 -2.52 8.40 3.34
CA PHE A 16 -1.23 7.98 3.91
C PHE A 16 -0.07 8.91 3.55
N SER A 17 -0.31 9.95 2.74
CA SER A 17 0.71 10.96 2.42
C SER A 17 0.54 12.15 3.38
N PRO A 18 1.52 12.43 4.27
CA PRO A 18 1.41 13.53 5.23
C PRO A 18 1.22 14.89 4.56
N PHE A 19 1.93 15.14 3.45
CA PHE A 19 1.73 16.36 2.65
C PHE A 19 0.29 16.48 2.13
N LYS A 20 -0.29 15.39 1.60
CA LYS A 20 -1.67 15.44 1.08
C LYS A 20 -2.71 15.57 2.17
N VAL A 21 -2.49 14.98 3.33
CA VAL A 21 -3.36 15.13 4.50
C VAL A 21 -3.38 16.59 4.97
N ASN A 22 -2.23 17.26 4.96
CA ASN A 22 -2.16 18.69 5.25
C ASN A 22 -2.90 19.55 4.20
N GLU A 23 -2.79 19.21 2.91
CA GLU A 23 -3.45 19.92 1.82
C GLU A 23 -4.99 19.78 1.85
N ILE A 24 -5.50 18.57 2.09
CA ILE A 24 -6.93 18.26 1.99
C ILE A 24 -7.69 18.42 3.31
N GLN A 25 -7.00 18.44 4.45
CA GLN A 25 -7.58 18.53 5.79
C GLN A 25 -8.75 17.55 5.99
N PRO A 26 -8.49 16.22 5.92
CA PRO A 26 -9.54 15.22 5.91
C PRO A 26 -10.26 15.15 7.25
N THR A 27 -11.54 14.80 7.19
CA THR A 27 -12.41 14.57 8.35
C THR A 27 -12.56 13.08 8.63
N ALA A 28 -13.16 12.73 9.78
CA ALA A 28 -13.44 11.34 10.12
C ALA A 28 -14.27 10.60 9.06
N LYS A 29 -15.10 11.32 8.28
CA LYS A 29 -15.88 10.74 7.17
C LYS A 29 -14.98 10.36 5.99
N ASP A 30 -13.90 11.09 5.74
CA ASP A 30 -12.99 10.78 4.64
C ASP A 30 -12.15 9.53 4.97
N VAL A 31 -11.93 9.26 6.26
CA VAL A 31 -11.27 8.02 6.73
C VAL A 31 -12.13 6.79 6.45
N ASP A 32 -13.46 6.92 6.35
CA ASP A 32 -14.35 5.81 5.97
C ASP A 32 -14.05 5.27 4.56
N ASP A 33 -13.49 6.08 3.67
CA ASP A 33 -13.09 5.64 2.33
C ASP A 33 -11.97 4.57 2.39
N LEU A 34 -11.23 4.46 3.50
CA LEU A 34 -10.24 3.40 3.71
C LEU A 34 -10.87 2.01 3.87
N MET A 35 -12.19 1.90 4.05
CA MET A 35 -12.90 0.62 3.95
C MET A 35 -12.75 -0.05 2.59
N ALA A 36 -12.30 0.67 1.55
CA ALA A 36 -11.89 0.10 0.28
C ALA A 36 -10.74 -0.92 0.42
N PHE A 37 -9.99 -0.89 1.53
CA PHE A 37 -9.01 -1.90 1.90
C PHE A 37 -9.63 -2.90 2.90
N PRO A 38 -9.94 -4.14 2.48
CA PRO A 38 -10.64 -5.11 3.33
C PRO A 38 -9.90 -5.43 4.65
N PHE A 39 -8.57 -5.30 4.67
CA PHE A 39 -7.72 -5.58 5.82
C PHE A 39 -7.62 -4.42 6.81
N LEU A 40 -8.24 -3.27 6.54
CA LEU A 40 -8.27 -2.10 7.45
C LEU A 40 -9.61 -1.91 8.16
N VAL A 41 -10.64 -2.68 7.81
CA VAL A 41 -12.03 -2.47 8.31
C VAL A 41 -12.09 -2.41 9.83
N ASP A 42 -11.38 -3.30 10.52
CA ASP A 42 -11.34 -3.35 11.99
C ASP A 42 -10.48 -2.23 12.63
N GLU A 43 -9.64 -1.55 11.84
CA GLU A 43 -8.75 -0.48 12.31
C GLU A 43 -9.32 0.94 12.06
N ILE A 44 -10.42 1.08 11.32
CA ILE A 44 -10.99 2.39 10.92
C ILE A 44 -11.30 3.30 12.12
N ASP A 45 -11.93 2.77 13.17
CA ASP A 45 -12.28 3.59 14.34
C ASP A 45 -11.03 4.09 15.09
N HIS A 46 -9.98 3.28 15.13
CA HIS A 46 -8.70 3.67 15.69
C HIS A 46 -8.00 4.73 14.84
N LEU A 47 -8.06 4.61 13.51
CA LEU A 47 -7.52 5.62 12.58
C LEU A 47 -8.24 6.96 12.71
N LYS A 48 -9.56 6.96 12.90
CA LYS A 48 -10.36 8.17 13.17
C LYS A 48 -9.96 8.82 14.50
N ALA A 49 -9.71 8.03 15.54
CA ALA A 49 -9.27 8.53 16.84
C ALA A 49 -7.88 9.19 16.78
N GLU A 50 -6.96 8.62 15.98
CA GLU A 50 -5.60 9.16 15.79
C GLU A 50 -5.53 10.32 14.78
N LEU A 51 -6.59 10.55 13.98
CA LEU A 51 -6.59 11.54 12.90
C LEU A 51 -6.20 12.96 13.35
N PRO A 52 -6.69 13.50 14.49
CA PRO A 52 -6.29 14.84 14.94
C PRO A 52 -4.79 14.95 15.26
N ALA A 53 -4.21 13.89 15.84
CA ALA A 53 -2.78 13.84 16.12
C ALA A 53 -1.98 13.76 14.81
N TYR A 54 -2.47 13.00 13.84
CA TYR A 54 -1.85 12.92 12.53
C TYR A 54 -1.86 14.26 11.79
N LEU A 55 -3.00 14.96 11.78
CA LEU A 55 -3.13 16.30 11.22
C LEU A 55 -2.13 17.29 11.84
N ALA A 56 -1.99 17.27 13.17
CA ALA A 56 -1.05 18.14 13.87
C ALA A 56 0.41 17.87 13.46
N LEU A 57 0.79 16.61 13.26
CA LEU A 57 2.14 16.23 12.83
C LEU A 57 2.39 16.50 11.34
N ALA A 58 1.34 16.44 10.53
CA ALA A 58 1.40 16.68 9.10
C ALA A 58 1.43 18.18 8.73
N ALA A 59 1.11 19.08 9.66
CA ALA A 59 0.88 20.51 9.41
C ALA A 59 2.02 21.24 8.66
N ASP A 60 3.27 20.88 8.93
CA ASP A 60 4.47 21.53 8.36
C ASP A 60 5.23 20.64 7.38
N VAL A 61 4.62 19.55 6.90
CA VAL A 61 5.30 18.61 6.00
C VAL A 61 5.35 19.15 4.57
N ASN A 62 6.55 19.16 3.98
CA ASN A 62 6.79 19.58 2.60
C ASN A 62 6.38 18.49 1.58
N ALA A 63 6.10 18.89 0.34
CA ALA A 63 5.76 18.01 -0.78
C ALA A 63 6.85 16.98 -1.12
N ASP A 64 8.12 17.34 -0.91
CA ASP A 64 9.28 16.50 -1.21
C ASP A 64 9.60 15.48 -0.09
N VAL A 65 8.70 15.33 0.89
CA VAL A 65 8.90 14.40 2.01
C VAL A 65 9.04 12.96 1.51
N ASN A 66 10.05 12.25 2.00
CA ASN A 66 10.11 10.81 1.87
C ASN A 66 9.08 10.17 2.81
N ILE A 67 7.95 9.74 2.24
CA ILE A 67 6.83 9.17 2.97
C ILE A 67 7.28 7.99 3.85
N LEU A 68 8.19 7.13 3.36
CA LEU A 68 8.65 5.96 4.11
C LEU A 68 9.49 6.34 5.33
N GLU A 69 10.41 7.29 5.17
CA GLU A 69 11.24 7.78 6.29
C GLU A 69 10.39 8.54 7.31
N TRP A 70 9.40 9.30 6.83
CA TRP A 70 8.47 10.02 7.70
C TRP A 70 7.69 9.05 8.60
N TRP A 71 7.07 8.01 8.03
CA TRP A 71 6.34 7.01 8.81
C TRP A 71 7.26 6.20 9.73
N LYS A 72 8.48 5.89 9.30
CA LYS A 72 9.46 5.19 10.14
C LYS A 72 9.81 5.99 11.40
N ASN A 73 9.92 7.31 11.28
CA ASN A 73 10.25 8.20 12.41
C ASN A 73 9.08 8.37 13.40
N HIS A 74 7.83 8.27 12.93
CA HIS A 74 6.62 8.43 13.76
C HIS A 74 5.97 7.11 14.21
N SER A 75 6.58 5.98 13.85
CA SER A 75 6.13 4.63 14.25
C SER A 75 6.74 4.13 15.56
N SER A 76 7.78 4.79 16.09
CA SER A 76 8.55 4.28 17.23
C SER A 76 7.86 4.57 18.58
N PRO A 77 7.66 3.55 19.45
CA PRO A 77 7.12 3.72 20.80
C PRO A 77 8.16 4.46 21.66
N GLY A 78 8.00 5.76 21.80
CA GLY A 78 8.94 6.63 22.52
C GLY A 78 8.97 8.08 22.03
N SER A 79 8.32 8.37 20.90
CA SER A 79 8.01 9.75 20.50
C SER A 79 6.70 10.20 21.16
N ASP A 80 6.62 11.45 21.63
CA ASP A 80 5.40 12.10 22.17
C ASP A 80 4.29 12.27 21.11
N SER A 81 4.45 11.62 19.96
CA SER A 81 3.73 11.81 18.71
C SER A 81 3.68 10.51 17.90
N CYS A 82 3.52 9.39 18.60
CA CYS A 82 3.44 8.06 17.99
C CYS A 82 2.06 7.86 17.35
N LEU A 83 2.04 7.43 16.09
CA LEU A 83 0.82 7.07 15.35
C LEU A 83 0.84 5.56 15.03
N PRO A 84 0.60 4.69 16.03
CA PRO A 84 0.78 3.25 15.86
C PRO A 84 -0.22 2.65 14.85
N HIS A 85 -1.49 3.08 14.86
CA HIS A 85 -2.48 2.51 13.95
C HIS A 85 -2.26 2.98 12.51
N TRP A 86 -1.98 4.27 12.30
CA TRP A 86 -1.64 4.76 10.96
C TRP A 86 -0.33 4.17 10.41
N SER A 87 0.69 3.99 11.25
CA SER A 87 1.97 3.38 10.84
C SER A 87 1.81 1.90 10.46
N SER A 88 0.95 1.17 11.15
CA SER A 88 0.60 -0.21 10.79
C SER A 88 -0.17 -0.25 9.47
N ALA A 89 -1.18 0.62 9.32
CA ALA A 89 -2.01 0.68 8.12
C ALA A 89 -1.20 1.03 6.87
N VAL A 90 -0.27 2.01 6.95
CA VAL A 90 0.57 2.37 5.79
C VAL A 90 1.48 1.23 5.35
N GLN A 91 2.03 0.44 6.28
CA GLN A 91 2.85 -0.72 5.95
C GLN A 91 2.05 -1.74 5.14
N LYS A 92 0.79 -2.02 5.53
CA LYS A 92 -0.09 -2.93 4.80
C LYS A 92 -0.45 -2.38 3.42
N VAL A 93 -0.78 -1.09 3.32
CA VAL A 93 -1.19 -0.45 2.07
C VAL A 93 -0.05 -0.33 1.07
N LEU A 94 1.19 -0.09 1.52
CA LEU A 94 2.37 -0.05 0.67
C LEU A 94 2.70 -1.40 0.00
N LEU A 95 2.21 -2.51 0.57
CA LEU A 95 2.34 -3.85 -0.04
C LEU A 95 1.29 -4.10 -1.13
N VAL A 96 0.28 -3.24 -1.27
CA VAL A 96 -0.75 -3.38 -2.32
C VAL A 96 -0.18 -2.87 -3.64
N GLN A 97 0.12 -3.78 -4.56
CA GLN A 97 0.64 -3.44 -5.87
C GLN A 97 -0.44 -2.72 -6.70
N PRO A 98 -0.15 -1.50 -7.23
CA PRO A 98 -1.17 -0.69 -7.87
C PRO A 98 -1.65 -1.20 -9.23
N SER A 99 -0.81 -1.97 -9.93
CA SER A 99 -1.16 -2.61 -11.20
C SER A 99 -0.34 -3.86 -11.44
N SER A 100 -0.92 -4.87 -12.10
CA SER A 100 -0.22 -6.10 -12.50
C SER A 100 0.75 -5.90 -13.66
N ALA A 101 0.82 -4.71 -14.28
CA ALA A 101 1.54 -4.46 -15.52
C ALA A 101 3.02 -4.89 -15.50
N THR A 102 3.72 -4.74 -14.37
CA THR A 102 5.11 -5.21 -14.24
C THR A 102 5.19 -6.74 -14.30
N ALA A 103 4.30 -7.43 -13.58
CA ALA A 103 4.24 -8.89 -13.61
C ALA A 103 3.84 -9.39 -15.01
N GLU A 104 2.82 -8.79 -15.61
CA GLU A 104 2.35 -9.09 -16.97
C GLU A 104 3.44 -8.88 -18.02
N ARG A 105 4.26 -7.82 -17.88
CA ARG A 105 5.41 -7.59 -18.75
C ARG A 105 6.44 -8.72 -18.62
N VAL A 106 6.75 -9.16 -17.41
CA VAL A 106 7.66 -10.29 -17.18
C VAL A 106 7.10 -11.58 -17.77
N PHE A 107 5.82 -11.88 -17.55
CA PHE A 107 5.16 -13.04 -18.16
C PHE A 107 5.13 -12.95 -19.69
N SER A 108 4.95 -11.76 -20.27
CA SER A 108 5.00 -11.56 -21.71
C SER A 108 6.41 -11.79 -22.27
N MET A 109 7.45 -11.33 -21.57
CA MET A 109 8.85 -11.61 -21.96
C MET A 109 9.16 -13.10 -21.87
N LEU A 110 8.67 -13.79 -20.84
CA LEU A 110 8.79 -15.24 -20.71
C LEU A 110 8.08 -15.93 -21.87
N ASN A 111 6.81 -15.63 -22.14
CA ASN A 111 6.06 -16.19 -23.26
C ASN A 111 6.73 -15.97 -24.62
N GLN A 112 7.40 -14.82 -24.84
CA GLN A 112 8.15 -14.58 -26.08
C GLN A 112 9.46 -15.37 -26.18
N SER A 113 10.00 -15.83 -25.05
CA SER A 113 11.27 -16.57 -25.00
C SER A 113 11.11 -18.07 -25.28
N PHE A 114 9.88 -18.59 -25.25
CA PHE A 114 9.55 -19.99 -25.52
C PHE A 114 8.70 -20.10 -26.79
N GLY A 115 8.93 -21.13 -27.60
CA GLY A 115 8.06 -21.43 -28.75
C GLY A 115 6.76 -22.12 -28.34
N GLU A 116 5.76 -22.17 -29.22
CA GLU A 116 4.45 -22.81 -28.93
C GLU A 116 4.56 -24.27 -28.46
N GLN A 117 5.59 -25.00 -28.88
CA GLN A 117 5.85 -26.38 -28.46
C GLN A 117 6.45 -26.51 -27.05
N GLN A 118 6.89 -25.41 -26.44
CA GLN A 118 7.60 -25.38 -25.16
C GLN A 118 6.73 -24.82 -24.02
N GLN A 119 5.42 -24.65 -24.23
CA GLN A 119 4.52 -24.07 -23.24
C GLN A 119 4.49 -24.87 -21.93
N ASN A 120 4.48 -26.20 -22.01
CA ASN A 120 4.53 -27.07 -20.82
C ASN A 120 5.84 -26.86 -20.04
N ALA A 121 6.97 -26.70 -20.73
CA ALA A 121 8.26 -26.46 -20.08
C ALA A 121 8.32 -25.08 -19.41
N LEU A 122 7.63 -24.08 -19.97
CA LEU A 122 7.48 -22.76 -19.36
C LEU A 122 6.64 -22.82 -18.08
N GLU A 123 5.51 -23.54 -18.10
CA GLU A 123 4.66 -23.74 -16.93
C GLU A 123 5.44 -24.42 -15.79
N ASP A 124 6.14 -25.52 -16.09
CA ASP A 124 6.98 -26.24 -15.13
C ASP A 124 8.07 -25.35 -14.52
N LEU A 125 8.69 -24.50 -15.35
CA LEU A 125 9.76 -23.59 -14.92
C LEU A 125 9.23 -22.49 -14.00
N VAL A 126 8.08 -21.90 -14.32
CA VAL A 126 7.45 -20.86 -13.50
C VAL A 126 7.05 -21.46 -12.15
N GLU A 127 6.38 -22.62 -12.16
CA GLU A 127 5.93 -23.30 -10.94
C GLU A 127 7.12 -23.69 -10.05
N THR A 128 8.12 -24.35 -10.62
CA THR A 128 9.32 -24.77 -9.88
C THR A 128 10.06 -23.58 -9.27
N THR A 129 10.19 -22.48 -10.03
CA THR A 129 10.88 -21.28 -9.56
C THR A 129 10.13 -20.62 -8.40
N ILE A 130 8.80 -20.50 -8.51
CA ILE A 130 7.95 -19.96 -7.43
C ILE A 130 8.06 -20.85 -6.18
N MET A 131 7.95 -22.17 -6.32
CA MET A 131 8.06 -23.10 -5.20
C MET A 131 9.43 -22.99 -4.50
N LEU A 132 10.52 -22.94 -5.27
CA LEU A 132 11.87 -22.81 -4.71
C LEU A 132 12.08 -21.47 -4.00
N GLN A 133 11.49 -20.40 -4.50
CA GLN A 133 11.76 -19.05 -4.01
C GLN A 133 10.83 -18.63 -2.87
N CYS A 134 9.58 -19.11 -2.84
CA CYS A 134 8.65 -18.85 -1.74
C CYS A 134 8.87 -19.77 -0.53
N ASN A 135 9.31 -21.02 -0.74
CA ASN A 135 9.52 -21.96 0.37
C ASN A 135 10.89 -21.81 1.07
N LYS A 136 11.83 -21.04 0.49
CA LYS A 136 13.16 -20.80 1.06
C LYS A 136 13.30 -19.44 1.75
N ARG A 137 12.22 -18.71 1.96
CA ARG A 137 12.19 -17.41 2.65
C ARG A 137 11.47 -17.52 3.98
#